data_AF-A0A2H3MN85-F1
#
_entry.id   AF-A0A2H3MN85-F1
#
_cell.length_a   1.000
_cell.length_b   1.000
_cell.length_c   1.000
_cell.angle_alpha   90.00
_cell.angle_beta   90.00
_cell.angle_gamma   90.00
#
_symmetry.space_group_name_H-M   'P 1'
#
loop_
_entity.id
_entity.type
_entity.pdbx_description
1 polymer ?
#
loop_
_entity_poly.entity_id
_entity_poly.type
_entity_poly.pdbx_seq_one_letter_code
_entity_poly.pdbx_strand_id
1 'polypeptide(L)'
;MLPQIIMYSFCPITLVATFLLFIKLQQKAIVYFLPTIVSAILGVLCYAQFLFTNGLNEFVLAIFFIVTALTNLFFILILKVFKMFRMRN
;
A
#
# COMPACT_ATOMS: atom_id res chain seq x y z
N MET A 1 21.46 -4.10 7.46
CA MET A 1 20.64 -3.56 8.58
C MET A 1 19.74 -2.43 8.13
N LEU A 2 20.27 -1.28 7.70
CA LEU A 2 19.46 -0.11 7.32
C LEU A 2 18.43 -0.34 6.17
N PRO A 3 18.75 -1.06 5.07
CA PRO A 3 17.79 -1.30 3.99
C PRO A 3 16.60 -2.19 4.42
N GLN A 4 16.87 -3.16 5.29
CA GLN A 4 15.83 -4.05 5.83
C GLN A 4 14.89 -3.27 6.76
N ILE A 5 15.42 -2.39 7.61
CA ILE A 5 14.61 -1.54 8.49
C ILE A 5 13.67 -0.65 7.66
N ILE A 6 14.18 -0.04 6.59
CA ILE A 6 13.36 0.77 5.68
C ILE A 6 12.26 -0.08 5.03
N MET A 7 12.61 -1.27 4.55
CA MET A 7 11.66 -2.19 3.91
C MET A 7 10.56 -2.62 4.90
N TYR A 8 10.92 -3.09 6.10
CA TYR A 8 9.95 -3.50 7.11
C TYR A 8 9.07 -2.35 7.62
N SER A 9 9.62 -1.13 7.67
CA SER A 9 8.87 0.07 8.07
C SER A 9 7.94 0.58 6.98
N PHE A 10 8.13 0.17 5.71
CA PHE A 10 7.35 0.66 4.59
C PHE A 10 5.86 0.33 4.73
N CYS A 11 5.52 -0.92 5.07
CA CYS A 11 4.13 -1.33 5.26
C CYS A 11 3.39 -0.51 6.35
N PRO A 12 3.88 -0.42 7.62
CA PRO A 12 3.20 0.38 8.64
C PRO A 12 3.14 1.87 8.29
N ILE A 13 4.17 2.43 7.65
CA ILE A 13 4.15 3.83 7.19
C ILE A 13 3.05 4.04 6.15
N THR A 14 2.92 3.15 5.17
CA THR A 14 1.86 3.26 4.15
C THR A 14 0.46 3.13 4.73
N LEU A 15 0.27 2.29 5.76
CA LEU A 15 -1.01 2.16 6.47
C LEU A 15 -1.36 3.44 7.23
N VAL A 16 -0.40 4.03 7.96
CA VAL A 16 -0.59 5.31 8.67
C VAL A 16 -0.89 6.42 7.67
N ALA A 17 -0.17 6.48 6.54
CA ALA A 17 -0.44 7.45 5.49
C ALA A 17 -1.86 7.28 4.92
N THR A 18 -2.27 6.05 4.63
CA THR A 18 -3.63 5.73 4.16
C THR A 18 -4.69 6.19 5.15
N PHE A 19 -4.49 5.93 6.45
CA PHE A 19 -5.40 6.37 7.51
C PHE A 19 -5.51 7.90 7.59
N LEU A 20 -4.38 8.60 7.60
CA LEU A 20 -4.33 10.06 7.68
C LEU A 20 -5.01 10.72 6.46
N LEU A 21 -4.76 10.19 5.26
CA LEU A 21 -5.41 10.66 4.03
C LEU A 21 -6.90 10.37 4.04
N PHE A 22 -7.32 9.22 4.56
CA PHE A 22 -8.73 8.86 4.69
C PHE A 22 -9.48 9.82 5.63
N ILE A 23 -8.88 10.23 6.75
CA ILE A 23 -9.51 11.18 7.68
C ILE A 23 -9.52 12.60 7.12
N LYS A 24 -8.39 13.10 6.60
CA LYS A 24 -8.25 14.50 6.18
C LYS A 24 -8.94 14.82 4.85
N LEU A 25 -8.92 13.89 3.88
CA LEU A 25 -9.41 14.13 2.51
C LEU A 25 -10.60 13.23 2.17
N GLN A 26 -11.60 13.19 3.05
CA GLN A 26 -12.82 12.40 2.84
C GLN A 26 -13.60 12.73 1.56
N GLN A 27 -13.41 13.93 0.99
CA GLN A 27 -14.13 14.37 -0.21
C GLN A 27 -13.53 13.82 -1.52
N LYS A 28 -12.23 13.52 -1.58
CA LYS A 28 -11.59 13.03 -2.81
C LYS A 28 -11.24 11.56 -2.67
N ALA A 29 -12.14 10.72 -3.19
CA ALA A 29 -12.06 9.26 -3.11
C ALA A 29 -10.72 8.68 -3.58
N ILE A 30 -10.04 9.33 -4.51
CA ILE A 30 -8.80 8.84 -5.14
C ILE A 30 -7.58 9.05 -4.22
N VAL A 31 -7.59 10.06 -3.34
CA VAL A 31 -6.37 10.50 -2.64
C VAL A 31 -5.93 9.49 -1.58
N TYR A 32 -6.86 8.86 -0.87
CA TYR A 32 -6.50 7.84 0.12
C TYR A 32 -6.13 6.48 -0.52
N PHE A 33 -6.34 6.28 -1.83
CA PHE A 33 -5.79 5.12 -2.56
C PHE A 33 -4.35 5.33 -3.03
N LEU A 34 -3.81 6.55 -2.89
CA LEU A 34 -2.48 6.89 -3.40
C LEU A 34 -1.37 5.98 -2.84
N PRO A 35 -1.35 5.62 -1.53
CA PRO A 35 -0.38 4.66 -1.00
C PRO A 35 -0.50 3.25 -1.62
N THR A 36 -1.72 2.80 -1.90
CA THR A 36 -1.99 1.54 -2.62
C THR A 36 -1.44 1.58 -4.04
N ILE A 37 -1.71 2.66 -4.77
CA ILE A 37 -1.29 2.84 -6.17
C ILE A 37 0.25 2.86 -6.26
N VAL A 38 0.90 3.64 -5.40
CA VAL A 38 2.36 3.73 -5.37
C VAL A 38 2.98 2.36 -5.09
N SER A 39 2.45 1.63 -4.10
CA SER A 39 2.92 0.28 -3.78
C SER A 39 2.73 -0.69 -4.95
N ALA A 40 1.59 -0.63 -5.64
CA ALA A 40 1.31 -1.47 -6.79
C ALA A 40 2.28 -1.18 -7.96
N ILE A 41 2.52 0.10 -8.27
CA ILE A 41 3.46 0.50 -9.33
C ILE A 41 4.88 -0.02 -9.03
N LEU A 42 5.35 0.18 -7.79
CA LEU A 42 6.67 -0.32 -7.38
C LEU A 42 6.75 -1.85 -7.51
N GLY A 43 5.72 -2.57 -7.09
CA GLY A 43 5.65 -4.03 -7.24
C GLY A 43 5.72 -4.48 -8.69
N VAL A 44 4.97 -3.82 -9.59
CA VAL A 44 4.99 -4.12 -11.03
C VAL A 44 6.36 -3.83 -11.64
N LEU A 45 7.01 -2.71 -11.28
CA LEU A 45 8.34 -2.39 -11.76
C LEU A 45 9.39 -3.41 -11.30
N CYS A 46 9.36 -3.81 -10.03
CA CYS A 46 10.24 -4.87 -9.52
C CYS A 46 10.00 -6.20 -10.23
N TYR A 47 8.74 -6.55 -10.50
CA TYR A 47 8.40 -7.76 -11.24
C TYR A 47 8.89 -7.71 -12.69
N ALA A 48 8.71 -6.58 -13.37
CA ALA A 48 9.22 -6.39 -14.72
C ALA A 48 10.75 -6.53 -14.74
N GLN A 49 11.44 -5.92 -13.77
CA GLN A 49 12.89 -6.06 -13.65
C GLN A 49 13.31 -7.51 -13.41
N PHE A 50 12.61 -8.25 -12.54
CA PHE A 50 12.83 -9.68 -12.34
C PHE A 50 12.73 -10.48 -13.65
N LEU A 51 11.77 -10.18 -14.52
CA LEU A 51 11.65 -10.88 -15.81
C LEU A 51 12.86 -10.69 -16.73
N PHE A 52 13.58 -9.57 -16.60
CA PHE A 52 14.79 -9.30 -17.39
C PHE A 52 16.07 -9.79 -16.71
N THR A 53 16.16 -9.70 -15.38
CA THR A 53 17.39 -9.99 -14.63
C THR A 53 17.42 -11.38 -13.99
N ASN A 54 16.28 -12.08 -13.93
CA ASN A 54 16.06 -13.29 -13.12
C ASN A 54 16.53 -13.13 -11.66
N GLY A 55 16.55 -11.89 -11.16
CA GLY A 55 17.04 -11.58 -9.83
C GLY A 55 16.03 -11.96 -8.74
N LEU A 56 16.43 -12.91 -7.89
CA LEU A 56 15.62 -13.36 -6.74
C LEU A 56 15.23 -12.21 -5.80
N ASN A 57 16.09 -11.20 -5.67
CA ASN A 57 15.83 -10.06 -4.79
C ASN A 57 14.69 -9.18 -5.31
N GLU A 58 14.66 -8.93 -6.62
CA GLU A 58 13.62 -8.17 -7.31
C GLU A 58 12.27 -8.88 -7.23
N PHE A 59 12.26 -10.22 -7.31
CA PHE A 59 11.06 -11.02 -7.12
C PHE A 59 10.50 -10.90 -5.69
N VAL A 60 11.36 -11.00 -4.68
CA VAL A 60 10.95 -10.82 -3.26
C VAL A 60 10.41 -9.42 -3.01
N LEU A 61 11.05 -8.39 -3.58
CA LEU A 61 10.57 -7.00 -3.49
C LEU A 61 9.22 -6.82 -4.19
N ALA A 62 9.03 -7.44 -5.36
CA ALA A 62 7.75 -7.39 -6.07
C ALA A 62 6.61 -7.97 -5.22
N ILE A 63 6.82 -9.15 -4.63
CA ILE A 63 5.85 -9.76 -3.71
C ILE A 63 5.57 -8.83 -2.54
N PHE A 64 6.62 -8.30 -1.90
CA PHE A 64 6.49 -7.41 -0.75
C PHE A 64 5.62 -6.18 -1.06
N PHE A 65 5.87 -5.51 -2.18
CA PHE A 65 5.12 -4.33 -2.58
C PHE A 65 3.68 -4.66 -3.00
N ILE A 66 3.45 -5.79 -3.67
CA ILE A 66 2.10 -6.26 -4.04
C ILE A 66 1.29 -6.58 -2.78
N VAL A 67 1.86 -7.31 -1.83
CA VAL A 67 1.20 -7.62 -0.54
C VAL A 67 0.90 -6.34 0.23
N THR A 68 1.82 -5.38 0.23
CA THR A 68 1.60 -4.06 0.85
C THR A 68 0.46 -3.29 0.17
N ALA A 69 0.36 -3.34 -1.16
CA ALA A 69 -0.73 -2.72 -1.91
C ALA A 69 -2.08 -3.36 -1.54
N LEU A 70 -2.15 -4.69 -1.53
CA LEU A 70 -3.36 -5.44 -1.14
C LEU A 70 -3.78 -5.12 0.30
N THR A 71 -2.81 -5.04 1.22
CA THR A 71 -3.06 -4.71 2.62
C THR A 71 -3.66 -3.30 2.76
N ASN A 72 -3.09 -2.31 2.06
CA ASN A 72 -3.64 -0.95 2.07
C ASN A 72 -5.04 -0.90 1.43
N LEU A 73 -5.28 -1.62 0.33
CA LEU A 73 -6.60 -1.71 -0.30
C LEU A 73 -7.65 -2.29 0.65
N PHE A 74 -7.30 -3.40 1.32
CA PHE A 74 -8.16 -4.04 2.31
C PHE A 74 -8.45 -3.10 3.50
N PHE A 75 -7.43 -2.39 3.98
CA PHE A 75 -7.58 -1.41 5.05
C PHE A 75 -8.54 -0.26 4.66
N ILE A 76 -8.46 0.25 3.43
CA ILE A 76 -9.40 1.25 2.91
C ILE A 76 -10.84 0.73 2.92
N LEU A 77 -11.05 -0.53 2.51
CA LEU A 77 -12.37 -1.15 2.54
C LEU A 77 -12.93 -1.21 3.96
N ILE A 78 -12.11 -1.63 4.92
CA ILE A 78 -12.49 -1.62 6.35
C ILE A 78 -12.88 -0.22 6.80
N LEU A 79 -12.05 0.79 6.53
CA LEU A 79 -12.33 2.18 6.91
C LEU A 79 -13.64 2.72 6.29
N LYS A 80 -13.92 2.36 5.04
CA LYS A 80 -15.20 2.70 4.38
C LYS A 80 -16.39 2.03 5.08
N VAL A 81 -16.29 0.76 5.42
CA VAL A 81 -17.33 0.02 6.15
C VAL A 81 -17.61 0.68 7.49
N PHE A 82 -16.56 0.99 8.27
CA PHE A 82 -16.70 1.72 9.54
C PHE A 82 -17.35 3.09 9.37
N LYS A 83 -16.99 3.85 8.33
CA LYS A 83 -17.62 5.14 8.04
C LYS A 83 -19.12 4.98 7.74
N MET A 84 -19.49 3.96 6.97
CA MET A 84 -20.89 3.70 6.61
C MET A 84 -21.73 3.37 7.85
N PHE A 85 -21.20 2.55 8.77
CA PHE A 85 -21.85 2.28 10.05
C PHE A 85 -21.98 3.53 10.92
N ARG A 86 -20.92 4.36 11.01
CA ARG A 86 -20.95 5.60 11.79
C ARG A 86 -21.96 6.62 11.27
N MET A 87 -22.22 6.69 9.96
CA MET A 87 -23.20 7.63 9.39
C MET A 87 -24.66 7.15 9.50
N ARG A 88 -24.88 5.90 9.95
CA ARG A 88 -26.22 5.30 10.09
C ARG A 88 -26.78 5.41 11.51
N ASN A 89 -25.92 5.67 12.50
CA ASN A 89 -26.28 6.00 13.88
C ASN A 89 -26.25 7.52 14.08
#